data_AF-A0A383CE46-F1
#
_entry.id   AF-A0A383CE46-F1
#
_cell.length_a   1.000
_cell.length_b   1.000
_cell.length_c   1.000
_cell.angle_alpha   90.00
_cell.angle_beta   90.00
_cell.angle_gamma   90.00
#
_symmetry.space_group_name_H-M   'P 1'
#
loop_
_entity.id
_entity.type
_entity.pdbx_description
1 polymer ?
#
loop_
_entity_poly.entity_id
_entity_poly.type
_entity_poly.pdbx_seq_one_letter_code
_entity_poly.pdbx_strand_id
1 'polypeptide(L)'
;MRIDCEPGIAQEISDYFTFTVPGHTFMPSFRQKIWDGKIRLYNVFTKLLYIGLLEYLCKFAISRNYPIKFLSEFEPDKVEASKFISTLGLNYQVRDYQLSAINHSLSRRRCLLLSPTASGKSL
;
A
#
# COMPACT_ATOMS: atom_id res chain seq x y z
N MET A 1 2.25 6.38 7.57
CA MET A 1 1.66 7.73 7.57
C MET A 1 0.92 7.95 8.87
N ARG A 2 0.93 9.18 9.40
CA ARG A 2 0.18 9.56 10.59
C ARG A 2 -1.15 10.18 10.17
N ILE A 3 -2.24 9.80 10.82
CA ILE A 3 -3.59 10.29 10.54
C ILE A 3 -4.07 11.05 11.76
N ASP A 4 -4.35 12.34 11.64
CA ASP A 4 -4.95 13.09 12.73
C ASP A 4 -6.48 13.15 12.56
N CYS A 5 -7.19 12.64 13.56
CA CYS A 5 -8.65 12.54 13.57
C CYS A 5 -9.15 12.38 15.02
N GLU A 6 -10.47 12.52 15.17
CA GLU A 6 -11.18 12.29 16.43
C GLU A 6 -11.11 10.81 16.88
N PRO A 7 -11.19 10.53 18.18
CA PRO A 7 -11.13 9.15 18.69
C PRO A 7 -12.18 8.21 18.09
N GLY A 8 -13.40 8.68 17.80
CA GLY A 8 -14.45 7.87 17.16
C GLY A 8 -14.05 7.44 15.75
N ILE A 9 -13.60 8.39 14.93
CA ILE A 9 -13.10 8.14 13.58
C ILE A 9 -11.87 7.21 13.62
N ALA A 10 -10.98 7.39 14.60
CA ALA A 10 -9.82 6.52 14.77
C ALA A 10 -10.21 5.05 15.02
N GLN A 11 -11.28 4.79 15.77
CA GLN A 11 -11.81 3.44 15.95
C GLN A 11 -12.44 2.90 14.67
N GLU A 12 -13.20 3.70 13.93
CA GLU A 12 -13.75 3.28 12.63
C GLU A 12 -12.65 2.92 11.62
N ILE A 13 -11.56 3.69 11.59
CA ILE A 13 -10.38 3.40 10.76
C ILE A 13 -9.75 2.08 11.23
N SER A 14 -9.59 1.89 12.55
CA SER A 14 -9.07 0.63 13.12
C SER A 14 -9.87 -0.57 12.62
N ASP A 15 -11.20 -0.51 12.73
CA ASP A 15 -12.08 -1.59 12.31
C ASP A 15 -12.09 -1.82 10.80
N TYR A 16 -12.08 -0.75 10.00
CA TYR A 16 -12.02 -0.85 8.53
C TYR A 16 -10.70 -1.49 8.05
N PHE A 17 -9.59 -1.17 8.70
CA PHE A 17 -8.26 -1.71 8.39
C PHE A 17 -7.92 -2.96 9.23
N THR A 18 -8.93 -3.79 9.51
CA THR A 18 -8.79 -5.02 10.26
C THR A 18 -9.23 -6.22 9.44
N PHE A 19 -8.48 -7.32 9.53
CA PHE A 19 -8.88 -8.60 8.94
C PHE A 19 -8.68 -9.75 9.92
N THR A 20 -9.48 -10.80 9.74
CA THR A 20 -9.43 -12.02 10.56
C THR A 20 -8.34 -12.94 10.04
N VAL A 21 -7.51 -13.47 10.93
CA VAL A 21 -6.42 -14.37 10.56
C VAL A 21 -6.98 -15.76 10.25
N PRO A 22 -6.68 -16.36 9.07
CA PRO A 22 -7.07 -17.73 8.77
C PRO A 22 -6.49 -18.70 9.81
N GLY A 23 -7.32 -19.58 10.37
CA GLY A 23 -6.90 -20.53 11.39
C GLY A 23 -6.68 -19.95 12.79
N HIS A 24 -7.07 -18.70 13.06
CA HIS A 24 -6.94 -18.09 14.39
C HIS A 24 -7.55 -18.92 15.53
N THR A 25 -8.59 -19.71 15.26
CA THR A 25 -9.24 -20.63 16.22
C THR A 25 -8.30 -21.70 16.78
N PHE A 26 -7.22 -22.03 16.06
CA PHE A 26 -6.21 -22.98 16.51
C PHE A 26 -5.10 -22.33 17.35
N MET A 27 -4.99 -21.00 17.36
CA MET A 27 -3.93 -20.30 18.07
C MET A 27 -4.20 -20.28 19.60
N PRO A 28 -3.22 -20.65 20.44
CA PRO A 28 -3.39 -20.67 21.90
C PRO A 28 -3.82 -19.32 22.48
N SER A 29 -3.30 -18.21 21.94
CA SER A 29 -3.65 -16.85 22.36
C SER A 29 -5.12 -16.50 22.12
N PHE A 30 -5.71 -17.01 21.04
CA PHE A 30 -7.14 -16.86 20.76
C PHE A 30 -7.99 -17.72 21.70
N ARG A 31 -7.60 -18.99 21.91
CA ARG A 31 -8.30 -19.90 22.85
C ARG A 31 -8.27 -19.40 24.29
N GLN A 32 -7.16 -18.79 24.70
CA GLN A 32 -7.00 -18.16 26.01
C GLN A 32 -7.65 -16.76 26.09
N LYS A 33 -8.28 -16.27 25.02
CA LYS A 33 -8.95 -14.97 24.93
C LYS A 33 -8.04 -13.75 25.17
N ILE A 34 -6.73 -13.93 24.99
CA ILE A 34 -5.73 -12.85 25.08
C ILE A 34 -5.70 -12.05 23.77
N TRP A 35 -6.05 -12.70 22.67
CA TRP A 35 -6.13 -12.10 21.35
C TRP A 35 -7.45 -12.46 20.67
N ASP A 36 -7.99 -11.56 19.87
CA ASP A 36 -9.31 -11.66 19.24
C ASP A 36 -9.29 -12.31 17.85
N GLY A 37 -8.12 -12.79 17.40
CA GLY A 37 -7.98 -13.46 16.11
C GLY A 37 -7.86 -12.51 14.91
N LYS A 38 -7.75 -11.21 15.17
CA LYS A 38 -7.70 -10.17 14.13
C LYS A 38 -6.37 -9.44 14.10
N ILE A 39 -5.94 -9.05 12.91
CA ILE A 39 -4.82 -8.13 12.70
C ILE A 39 -5.39 -6.77 12.34
N ARG A 40 -4.95 -5.74 13.07
CA ARG A 40 -5.29 -4.33 12.84
C ARG A 40 -4.09 -3.64 12.21
N LEU A 41 -4.26 -3.07 11.01
CA LEU A 41 -3.19 -2.38 10.29
C LEU A 41 -3.04 -0.91 10.70
N TYR A 42 -4.08 -0.35 11.31
CA TYR A 42 -4.05 0.96 11.94
C TYR A 42 -3.81 0.81 13.45
N ASN A 43 -2.91 1.61 14.00
CA ASN A 43 -2.70 1.68 15.44
C ASN A 43 -3.34 2.96 15.98
N VAL A 44 -4.39 2.82 16.80
CA VAL A 44 -5.17 3.93 17.36
C VAL A 44 -4.33 4.82 18.29
N PHE A 45 -3.38 4.25 19.03
CA PHE A 45 -2.55 5.00 19.98
C PHE A 45 -1.48 5.84 19.28
N THR A 46 -0.78 5.25 18.30
CA THR A 46 0.27 5.97 17.56
C THR A 46 -0.28 6.79 16.40
N LYS A 47 -1.54 6.52 16.02
CA LYS A 47 -2.24 7.05 14.85
C LYS A 47 -1.54 6.75 13.53
N LEU A 48 -0.89 5.58 13.43
CA LEU A 48 -0.10 5.18 12.26
C LEU A 48 -0.84 4.15 11.39
N LEU A 49 -0.80 4.37 10.07
CA LEU A 49 -1.23 3.43 9.03
C LEU A 49 -0.12 3.24 7.98
N TYR A 50 -0.02 2.07 7.36
CA TYR A 50 0.93 1.85 6.26
C TYR A 50 0.59 2.76 5.06
N ILE A 51 1.60 3.42 4.49
CA ILE A 51 1.40 4.40 3.39
C ILE A 51 0.78 3.76 2.14
N GLY A 52 1.05 2.48 1.87
CA GLY A 52 0.47 1.76 0.73
C GLY A 52 -1.06 1.60 0.82
N LEU A 53 -1.66 1.89 1.97
CA LEU A 53 -3.11 1.83 2.19
C LEU A 53 -3.79 3.20 2.04
N LEU A 54 -3.06 4.23 1.61
CA LEU A 54 -3.60 5.59 1.50
C LEU A 54 -4.83 5.65 0.59
N GLU A 55 -4.81 4.98 -0.56
CA GLU A 55 -5.95 4.99 -1.48
C GLU A 55 -7.21 4.37 -0.84
N TYR A 56 -7.04 3.31 -0.05
CA TYR A 56 -8.14 2.70 0.70
C TYR A 56 -8.66 3.61 1.80
N LEU A 57 -7.80 4.42 2.42
CA LEU A 57 -8.20 5.41 3.42
C LEU A 57 -9.03 6.52 2.77
N CYS A 58 -8.62 6.98 1.59
CA CYS A 58 -9.40 7.96 0.82
C CYS A 58 -10.79 7.39 0.47
N LYS A 59 -10.87 6.15 0.00
CA LYS A 59 -12.15 5.47 -0.27
C LYS A 59 -13.03 5.38 0.99
N PHE A 60 -12.44 5.00 2.13
CA PHE A 60 -13.12 4.96 3.42
C PHE A 60 -13.71 6.33 3.79
N ALA A 61 -12.91 7.39 3.72
CA ALA A 61 -13.34 8.73 4.10
C ALA A 61 -14.40 9.30 3.13
N ILE A 62 -14.24 9.11 1.82
CA ILE A 62 -15.24 9.50 0.82
C ILE A 62 -16.57 8.78 1.07
N SER A 63 -16.55 7.46 1.33
CA SER A 63 -17.77 6.68 1.58
C SER A 63 -18.56 7.13 2.81
N ARG A 64 -17.91 7.84 3.75
CA ARG A 64 -18.49 8.34 5.01
C ARG A 64 -18.63 9.85 5.04
N ASN A 65 -18.37 10.54 3.93
CA ASN A 65 -18.37 11.99 3.81
C ASN A 65 -17.43 12.70 4.82
N TYR A 66 -16.29 12.08 5.15
CA TYR A 66 -15.28 12.72 5.98
C TYR A 66 -14.39 13.65 5.13
N PRO A 67 -14.20 14.92 5.54
CA PRO A 67 -13.27 15.81 4.85
C PRO A 67 -11.82 15.34 5.06
N ILE A 68 -11.03 15.35 4.00
CA ILE A 68 -9.63 14.94 4.03
C ILE A 68 -8.75 16.14 3.72
N LYS A 69 -7.73 16.38 4.54
CA LYS A 69 -6.69 17.37 4.29
C LYS A 69 -5.32 16.71 4.30
N PHE A 70 -4.59 16.84 3.20
CA PHE A 70 -3.19 16.41 3.12
C PHE A 70 -2.26 17.51 3.62
N LEU A 71 -1.30 17.14 4.48
CA LEU A 71 -0.27 18.07 4.98
C LEU A 71 0.97 18.11 4.07
N SER A 72 1.10 17.14 3.17
CA SER A 72 2.18 17.04 2.19
C SER A 72 1.61 16.66 0.84
N GLU A 73 2.13 17.24 -0.22
CA GLU A 73 1.82 16.82 -1.59
C GLU A 73 2.33 15.39 -1.83
N PHE A 74 1.48 14.56 -2.44
CA PHE A 74 1.77 13.17 -2.80
C PHE A 74 1.43 12.96 -4.27
N GLU A 75 1.86 13.87 -5.13
CA GLU A 75 1.71 13.68 -6.57
C GLU A 75 2.85 12.81 -7.10
N PRO A 76 2.55 11.77 -7.90
CA PRO A 76 3.58 10.97 -8.53
C PRO A 76 4.29 11.79 -9.62
N ASP A 77 5.61 11.86 -9.54
CA ASP A 77 6.43 12.45 -10.59
C ASP A 77 6.33 11.56 -11.83
N LYS A 78 5.97 12.10 -13.00
CA LYS A 78 6.00 11.31 -14.24
C LYS A 78 7.45 11.08 -14.64
N VAL A 79 7.91 9.84 -14.56
CA VAL A 79 9.27 9.43 -14.93
C VAL A 79 9.27 8.68 -16.25
N GLU A 80 10.15 9.08 -17.17
CA GLU A 80 10.46 8.37 -18.41
C GLU A 80 11.88 7.80 -18.37
N ALA A 81 12.00 6.48 -18.22
CA ALA A 81 13.27 5.77 -18.08
C ALA A 81 13.93 5.41 -19.41
N SER A 82 13.28 5.64 -20.56
CA SER A 82 13.77 5.22 -21.89
C SER A 82 15.17 5.76 -22.21
N LYS A 83 15.40 7.05 -21.92
CA LYS A 83 16.71 7.70 -22.10
C LYS A 83 17.77 7.04 -21.23
N PHE A 84 17.49 6.79 -19.96
CA PHE A 84 18.41 6.11 -19.05
C PHE A 84 18.74 4.69 -19.52
N ILE A 85 17.72 3.91 -19.92
CA ILE A 85 17.90 2.54 -20.40
C ILE A 85 18.80 2.50 -21.63
N SER A 86 18.68 3.46 -22.55
CA SER A 86 19.55 3.54 -23.72
C SER A 86 21.03 3.74 -23.37
N THR A 87 21.34 4.38 -22.24
CA THR A 87 22.74 4.57 -21.78
C THR A 87 23.36 3.32 -21.17
N LEU A 88 22.57 2.30 -20.82
CA LEU A 88 23.04 1.08 -20.16
C LEU A 88 23.76 0.11 -21.12
N GLY A 89 23.65 0.30 -22.44
CA GLY A 89 24.33 -0.55 -23.42
C GLY A 89 23.93 -2.03 -23.31
N LEU A 90 22.63 -2.31 -23.06
CA LEU A 90 22.14 -3.65 -22.81
C LEU A 90 22.30 -4.54 -24.06
N ASN A 91 22.77 -5.78 -23.86
CA ASN A 91 22.86 -6.80 -24.92
C ASN A 91 21.50 -7.35 -25.38
N TYR A 92 20.41 -6.94 -24.73
CA TYR A 92 19.06 -7.44 -24.97
C TYR A 92 18.08 -6.26 -25.07
N GLN A 93 17.07 -6.42 -25.92
CA GLN A 93 16.02 -5.43 -26.07
C GLN A 93 15.04 -5.49 -24.88
N VAL A 94 14.84 -4.34 -24.23
CA VAL A 94 13.82 -4.19 -23.19
C VAL A 94 12.45 -4.21 -23.84
N ARG A 95 11.54 -5.02 -23.30
CA ARG A 95 10.17 -5.15 -23.83
C ARG A 95 9.28 -4.03 -23.29
N ASP A 96 8.24 -3.70 -24.04
CA ASP A 96 7.34 -2.58 -23.72
C ASP A 96 6.72 -2.67 -22.33
N TYR A 97 6.34 -3.88 -21.91
CA TYR A 97 5.77 -4.10 -20.58
C TYR A 97 6.80 -3.95 -19.45
N GLN A 98 8.09 -4.20 -19.70
CA GLN A 98 9.17 -3.97 -18.74
C GLN A 98 9.43 -2.47 -18.60
N LEU A 99 9.48 -1.75 -19.73
CA LEU A 99 9.61 -0.29 -19.76
C LEU A 99 8.43 0.39 -19.05
N SER A 100 7.20 -0.05 -19.32
CA SER A 100 5.99 0.44 -18.66
C SER A 100 6.03 0.18 -17.14
N ALA A 101 6.46 -1.01 -16.72
CA ALA A 101 6.60 -1.35 -15.31
C ALA A 101 7.64 -0.48 -14.59
N ILE A 102 8.79 -0.21 -15.21
CA ILE A 102 9.82 0.69 -14.68
C ILE A 102 9.29 2.11 -14.57
N ASN A 103 8.71 2.66 -15.64
CA ASN A 103 8.15 4.02 -15.62
C ASN A 103 7.08 4.16 -14.54
N HIS A 104 6.17 3.18 -14.43
CA HIS A 104 5.12 3.17 -13.42
C HIS A 104 5.68 3.12 -11.99
N SER A 105 6.62 2.20 -11.74
CA SER A 105 7.20 2.00 -10.41
C SER A 105 8.04 3.19 -9.94
N LEU A 106 8.85 3.79 -10.83
CA LEU A 106 9.61 5.00 -10.54
C LEU A 106 8.67 6.18 -10.26
N SER A 107 7.62 6.34 -11.07
CA SER A 107 6.67 7.44 -10.91
C SER A 107 5.88 7.35 -9.60
N ARG A 108 5.47 6.12 -9.22
CA ARG A 108 4.63 5.88 -8.03
C ARG A 108 5.44 5.68 -6.75
N ARG A 109 6.77 5.50 -6.84
CA ARG A 109 7.72 5.20 -5.75
C ARG A 109 7.47 3.87 -5.01
N ARG A 110 6.22 3.40 -4.95
CA ARG A 110 5.79 2.13 -4.35
C ARG A 110 4.61 1.58 -5.16
N CYS A 111 4.71 0.35 -5.65
CA CYS A 111 3.62 -0.32 -6.33
C CYS A 111 3.77 -1.84 -6.21
N LEU A 112 2.70 -2.56 -6.51
CA LEU A 112 2.73 -4.01 -6.71
C LEU A 112 2.63 -4.27 -8.21
N LEU A 113 3.73 -4.74 -8.81
CA LEU A 113 3.77 -5.10 -10.22
C LEU A 113 3.33 -6.55 -10.40
N LEU A 114 2.10 -6.75 -10.86
CA LEU A 114 1.60 -8.07 -11.21
C LEU A 114 2.18 -8.49 -12.57
N SER A 115 3.10 -9.45 -12.58
CA SER A 115 3.68 -9.96 -13.83
C SER A 115 3.99 -11.47 -13.76
N PRO A 116 3.84 -12.21 -14.87
CA PRO A 116 4.13 -13.66 -14.92
C PRO A 116 5.58 -14.00 -14.55
N THR A 117 5.89 -15.24 -14.16
CA THR A 117 7.27 -15.68 -13.85
C THR A 117 8.23 -15.44 -15.03
N ALA A 118 7.78 -15.75 -16.25
CA ALA A 118 8.54 -15.60 -17.49
C ALA A 118 8.68 -14.14 -18.01
N SER A 119 8.15 -13.13 -17.31
CA SER A 119 8.20 -11.73 -17.76
C SER A 119 9.60 -11.10 -17.72
N GLY A 120 10.62 -11.80 -17.20
CA GLY A 120 11.98 -11.26 -17.12
C GLY A 120 12.12 -10.12 -16.10
N LYS A 121 11.57 -10.30 -14.89
CA LYS A 121 11.65 -9.33 -13.78
C LYS A 121 13.08 -9.01 -13.33
N SER A 122 14.04 -9.88 -13.63
CA SER A 122 15.45 -9.71 -13.27
C SER A 122 16.19 -8.74 -14.20
N LEU A 123 15.64 -8.47 -15.39
CA LEU A 123 16.15 -7.48 -16.34
C LEU A 123 15.61 -6.09 -15.98
#